data_AF-A0A7J5BLR7-F1
#
_entry.id   AF-A0A7J5BLR7-F1
#
_cell.length_a   1.000
_cell.length_b   1.000
_cell.length_c   1.000
_cell.angle_alpha   90.00
_cell.angle_beta   90.00
_cell.angle_gamma   90.00
#
_symmetry.space_group_name_H-M   'P 1'
#
loop_
_entity.id
_entity.type
_entity.pdbx_description
1 polymer ?
#
loop_
_entity_poly.entity_id
_entity_poly.type
_entity_poly.pdbx_seq_one_letter_code
_entity_poly.pdbx_strand_id
1 'polypeptide(L)'
;MSRLDSETKRKLREMGISALVDAIDIQDDALTMGMVFEERIKLAVDDAHAAFTHAKVEGLIRRAGLRYPNADLRRVDLLEQRGLDRGVIAQLGTCQFISRQQNVVFQGFTGSGKSY
;
A
#
# COMPACT_ATOMS: atom_id res chain seq x y z
N MET A 1 -27.52 9.03 -5.84
CA MET A 1 -27.47 10.47 -5.48
C MET A 1 -26.40 10.61 -4.40
N SER A 2 -25.45 11.53 -4.58
CA SER A 2 -24.40 11.79 -3.58
C SER A 2 -25.01 12.00 -2.19
N ARG A 3 -24.63 11.17 -1.22
CA ARG A 3 -25.22 11.14 0.14
C ARG A 3 -24.86 12.36 1.00
N LEU A 4 -23.83 13.13 0.61
CA LEU A 4 -23.39 14.35 1.30
C LEU A 4 -23.64 15.58 0.43
N ASP A 5 -24.02 16.69 1.08
CA ASP A 5 -24.11 17.99 0.41
C ASP A 5 -22.72 18.55 0.06
N SER A 6 -22.68 19.50 -0.87
CA SER A 6 -21.44 20.07 -1.40
C SER A 6 -20.59 20.79 -0.34
N GLU A 7 -21.22 21.41 0.65
CA GLU A 7 -20.53 22.16 1.71
C GLU A 7 -19.87 21.20 2.70
N THR A 8 -20.53 20.09 3.05
CA THR A 8 -19.93 19.02 3.85
C THR A 8 -18.72 18.40 3.14
N LYS A 9 -18.82 18.15 1.83
CA LYS A 9 -17.68 17.65 1.04
C LYS A 9 -16.51 18.64 1.01
N ARG A 10 -16.78 19.94 0.89
CA ARG A 10 -15.76 21.00 0.92
C ARG A 10 -15.00 20.97 2.25
N LYS A 11 -15.73 20.99 3.38
CA LYS A 11 -15.14 20.96 4.72
C LYS A 11 -14.27 19.72 4.95
N LEU A 12 -14.73 18.54 4.54
CA LEU A 12 -13.95 17.29 4.66
C LEU A 12 -12.64 17.34 3.86
N ARG A 13 -12.65 17.95 2.67
CA ARG A 13 -11.44 18.14 1.86
C ARG A 13 -10.48 19.15 2.48
N GLU A 14 -10.99 20.25 3.05
CA GLU A 14 -10.18 21.25 3.76
C GLU A 14 -9.51 20.67 5.00
N MET A 15 -10.16 19.72 5.67
CA MET A 15 -9.59 18.94 6.78
C MET A 15 -8.58 17.87 6.33
N GLY A 16 -8.35 17.70 5.01
CA GLY A 16 -7.44 16.71 4.46
C GLY A 16 -8.00 15.28 4.43
N ILE A 17 -9.30 15.09 4.63
CA ILE A 17 -9.95 13.77 4.70
C ILE A 17 -10.77 13.52 3.43
N SER A 18 -10.20 13.83 2.27
CA SER A 18 -10.87 13.67 0.97
C SER A 18 -11.25 12.21 0.68
N ALA A 19 -10.41 11.25 1.10
CA ALA A 19 -10.68 9.82 0.92
C ALA A 19 -11.97 9.36 1.60
N LEU A 20 -12.41 10.01 2.68
CA LEU A 20 -13.68 9.68 3.34
C LEU A 20 -14.89 10.16 2.53
N VAL A 21 -14.76 11.27 1.82
CA VAL A 21 -15.80 11.73 0.89
C VAL A 21 -16.02 10.67 -0.19
N ASP A 22 -14.91 10.22 -0.79
CA ASP A 22 -14.94 9.24 -1.87
C ASP A 22 -15.50 7.89 -1.38
N ALA A 23 -15.07 7.44 -0.19
CA ALA A 23 -15.58 6.21 0.42
C ALA A 23 -17.09 6.26 0.69
N ILE A 24 -17.61 7.38 1.21
CA ILE A 24 -19.05 7.56 1.46
C ILE A 24 -19.85 7.61 0.15
N ASP A 25 -19.29 8.21 -0.91
CA ASP A 25 -19.93 8.29 -2.23
C ASP A 25 -19.99 6.94 -2.96
N ILE A 26 -19.00 6.07 -2.74
CA ILE A 26 -18.89 4.74 -3.41
C ILE A 26 -19.71 3.67 -2.69
N GLN A 27 -20.11 3.88 -1.43
CA GLN A 27 -20.92 2.91 -0.70
C GLN A 27 -22.21 2.54 -1.44
N ASP A 28 -22.28 1.26 -1.80
CA ASP A 28 -23.42 0.67 -2.52
C ASP A 28 -24.64 0.55 -1.59
N ASP A 29 -25.78 1.09 -2.03
CA ASP A 29 -27.04 1.06 -1.27
C ASP A 29 -27.56 -0.36 -1.02
N ALA A 30 -27.30 -1.31 -1.93
CA ALA A 30 -27.68 -2.71 -1.77
C ALA A 30 -26.75 -3.45 -0.80
N LEU A 31 -25.44 -3.19 -0.84
CA LEU A 31 -24.48 -3.78 0.11
C LEU A 31 -24.62 -3.19 1.52
N THR A 32 -25.11 -1.97 1.64
CA THR A 32 -25.33 -1.29 2.93
C THR A 32 -26.77 -1.42 3.45
N MET A 33 -27.61 -2.18 2.75
CA MET A 33 -29.01 -2.40 3.13
C MET A 33 -29.09 -3.19 4.44
N GLY A 34 -29.77 -2.64 5.44
CA GLY A 34 -29.92 -3.25 6.76
C GLY A 34 -28.78 -2.96 7.75
N MET A 35 -27.70 -2.30 7.31
CA MET A 35 -26.66 -1.83 8.23
C MET A 35 -27.15 -0.62 9.03
N VAL A 36 -26.82 -0.59 10.33
CA VAL A 36 -27.03 0.62 11.13
C VAL A 36 -26.01 1.70 10.77
N PHE A 37 -26.30 2.94 11.15
CA PHE A 37 -25.47 4.09 10.79
C PHE A 37 -24.00 3.90 11.19
N GLU A 38 -23.75 3.40 12.40
CA GLU A 38 -22.42 3.17 12.94
C GLU A 38 -21.61 2.17 12.09
N GLU A 39 -22.24 1.09 11.62
CA GLU A 39 -21.61 0.09 10.75
C GLU A 39 -21.22 0.69 9.40
N ARG A 40 -22.09 1.53 8.84
CA ARG A 40 -21.83 2.23 7.58
C ARG A 40 -20.69 3.22 7.73
N ILE A 41 -20.61 3.94 8.83
CA ILE A 41 -19.47 4.84 9.10
C ILE A 41 -18.19 4.04 9.25
N LYS A 42 -18.22 2.92 9.99
CA LYS A 42 -17.05 2.06 10.15
C LYS A 42 -16.50 1.58 8.80
N LEU A 43 -17.37 1.09 7.91
CA LEU A 43 -16.99 0.68 6.57
C LEU A 43 -16.33 1.82 5.77
N ALA A 44 -16.95 3.01 5.77
CA ALA A 44 -16.40 4.16 5.06
C ALA A 44 -15.02 4.60 5.60
N VAL A 45 -14.84 4.53 6.92
CA VAL A 45 -13.55 4.84 7.56
C VAL A 45 -12.48 3.81 7.19
N ASP A 46 -12.83 2.52 7.19
CA ASP A 46 -11.90 1.44 6.81
C ASP A 46 -11.43 1.61 5.35
N ASP A 47 -12.35 1.89 4.42
CA ASP A 47 -12.04 2.15 3.02
C ASP A 47 -11.17 3.40 2.84
N ALA A 48 -11.53 4.49 3.52
CA ALA A 48 -10.78 5.74 3.47
C ALA A 48 -9.36 5.58 4.04
N HIS A 49 -9.21 4.83 5.14
CA HIS A 49 -7.92 4.56 5.76
C HIS A 49 -7.03 3.68 4.87
N ALA A 50 -7.61 2.68 4.20
CA ALA A 50 -6.90 1.89 3.20
C ALA A 50 -6.39 2.77 2.06
N ALA A 51 -7.26 3.60 1.47
CA ALA A 51 -6.89 4.54 0.39
C ALA A 51 -5.79 5.52 0.82
N PHE A 52 -5.90 6.09 2.03
CA PHE A 52 -4.87 6.97 2.60
C PHE A 52 -3.53 6.26 2.76
N THR A 53 -3.54 5.03 3.27
CA THR A 53 -2.32 4.24 3.46
C THR A 53 -1.66 3.91 2.12
N HIS A 54 -2.46 3.51 1.12
CA HIS A 54 -1.97 3.27 -0.24
C HIS A 54 -1.34 4.53 -0.86
N ALA A 55 -2.03 5.67 -0.81
CA ALA A 55 -1.50 6.94 -1.33
C ALA A 55 -0.20 7.36 -0.62
N LYS A 56 -0.08 7.12 0.69
CA LYS A 56 1.15 7.35 1.45
C LYS A 56 2.30 6.47 0.95
N VAL A 57 2.05 5.17 0.75
CA VAL A 57 3.05 4.23 0.21
C VAL A 57 3.48 4.63 -1.19
N GLU A 58 2.54 4.92 -2.10
CA GLU A 58 2.86 5.38 -3.45
C GLU A 58 3.67 6.68 -3.44
N GLY A 59 3.32 7.61 -2.55
CA GLY A 59 4.08 8.84 -2.36
C GLY A 59 5.52 8.59 -1.91
N LEU A 60 5.74 7.62 -1.02
CA LEU A 60 7.08 7.22 -0.58
C LEU A 60 7.87 6.57 -1.73
N ILE A 61 7.27 5.63 -2.47
CA ILE A 61 7.89 4.99 -3.63
C ILE A 61 8.31 6.03 -4.68
N ARG A 62 7.42 6.98 -4.99
CA ARG A 62 7.68 8.05 -5.95
C ARG A 62 8.86 8.92 -5.52
N ARG A 63 8.90 9.33 -4.24
CA ARG A 63 9.99 10.16 -3.70
C ARG A 63 11.32 9.42 -3.58
N ALA A 64 11.31 8.09 -3.44
CA ALA A 64 12.52 7.29 -3.34
C ALA A 64 13.30 7.20 -4.66
N GLY A 65 12.70 7.58 -5.81
CA GLY A 65 13.40 7.60 -7.10
C GLY A 65 13.89 6.22 -7.55
N LEU A 66 13.20 5.16 -7.15
CA LEU A 66 13.58 3.78 -7.46
C LEU A 66 13.55 3.54 -8.97
N ARG A 67 14.57 2.86 -9.50
CA ARG A 67 14.61 2.47 -10.93
C ARG A 67 13.45 1.56 -11.32
N TYR A 68 13.05 0.68 -10.40
CA TYR A 68 11.95 -0.27 -10.57
C TYR A 68 10.89 -0.03 -9.48
N PRO A 69 10.03 0.99 -9.59
CA PRO A 69 9.08 1.36 -8.54
C PRO A 69 8.02 0.29 -8.27
N ASN A 70 7.77 -0.59 -9.24
CA ASN A 70 6.80 -1.68 -9.16
C ASN A 70 7.49 -3.04 -8.94
N ALA A 71 8.72 -3.05 -8.41
CA ALA A 71 9.42 -4.28 -8.06
C ALA A 71 8.66 -5.04 -6.96
N ASP A 72 8.55 -6.36 -7.13
CA ASP A 72 7.75 -7.21 -6.27
C ASP A 72 8.44 -8.56 -6.10
N LEU A 73 8.50 -9.06 -4.86
CA LEU A 73 9.09 -10.35 -4.52
C LEU A 73 8.39 -11.51 -5.22
N ARG A 74 7.10 -11.40 -5.54
CA ARG A 74 6.35 -12.42 -6.29
C ARG A 74 6.85 -12.60 -7.73
N ARG A 75 7.59 -11.61 -8.25
CA ARG A 75 8.19 -11.65 -9.59
C ARG A 75 9.64 -12.14 -9.57
N VAL A 76 10.18 -12.47 -8.39
CA VAL A 76 11.52 -13.06 -8.28
C VAL A 76 11.49 -14.45 -8.88
N ASP A 77 12.38 -14.68 -9.84
CA ASP A 77 12.53 -15.96 -10.46
C ASP A 77 13.35 -16.91 -9.57
N LEU A 78 12.69 -17.90 -8.99
CA LEU A 78 13.24 -18.84 -8.01
C LEU A 78 13.62 -20.19 -8.65
N LEU A 79 14.08 -20.19 -9.91
CA LEU A 79 14.66 -21.37 -10.55
C LEU A 79 15.84 -21.89 -9.72
N GLU A 80 15.90 -23.21 -9.56
CA GLU A 80 16.96 -23.89 -8.79
C GLU A 80 18.37 -23.54 -9.31
N GLN A 81 18.50 -23.38 -10.63
CA GLN A 81 19.76 -23.01 -11.28
C GLN A 81 20.32 -21.65 -10.83
N ARG A 82 19.49 -20.76 -10.26
CA ARG A 82 19.94 -19.48 -9.71
C ARG A 82 20.49 -19.60 -8.29
N GLY A 83 20.27 -20.73 -7.62
CA GLY A 83 20.78 -20.98 -6.26
C GLY A 83 20.23 -20.02 -5.20
N LEU A 84 19.05 -19.43 -5.42
CA LEU A 84 18.43 -18.51 -4.46
C LEU A 84 17.74 -19.28 -3.34
N ASP A 85 18.19 -19.07 -2.10
CA ASP A 85 17.55 -19.65 -0.93
C ASP A 85 16.21 -18.96 -0.64
N ARG A 86 15.12 -19.71 -0.76
CA ARG A 86 13.74 -19.21 -0.55
C ARG A 86 13.50 -18.71 0.86
N GLY A 87 14.11 -19.35 1.86
CA GLY A 87 14.00 -18.95 3.27
C GLY A 87 14.68 -17.61 3.51
N VAL A 88 15.88 -17.41 2.95
CA VAL A 88 16.61 -16.13 3.03
C VAL A 88 15.84 -15.02 2.32
N ILE A 89 15.33 -15.26 1.11
CA ILE A 89 14.53 -14.26 0.38
C ILE A 89 13.26 -13.90 1.16
N ALA A 90 12.56 -14.88 1.71
CA ALA A 90 11.38 -14.63 2.54
C ALA A 90 11.73 -13.80 3.79
N GLN A 91 12.83 -14.12 4.47
CA GLN A 91 13.30 -13.37 5.64
C GLN A 91 13.66 -11.93 5.28
N LEU A 92 14.40 -11.71 4.20
CA LEU A 92 14.74 -10.36 3.71
C LEU A 92 13.48 -9.57 3.34
N GLY A 93 12.47 -10.22 2.75
CA GLY A 93 11.20 -9.59 2.40
C GLY A 93 10.39 -9.05 3.58
N THR A 94 10.67 -9.50 4.81
CA THR A 94 10.06 -8.93 6.02
C THR A 94 10.66 -7.58 6.43
N CYS A 95 11.78 -7.17 5.83
CA CYS A 95 12.56 -5.98 6.20
C CYS A 95 13.01 -5.92 7.67
N GLN A 96 12.97 -7.03 8.41
CA GLN A 96 13.39 -7.07 9.83
C GLN A 96 14.88 -6.74 10.03
N PHE A 97 15.71 -6.92 9.01
CA PHE A 97 17.12 -6.55 9.08
C PHE A 97 17.31 -5.04 9.31
N ILE A 98 16.36 -4.19 8.88
CA ILE A 98 16.40 -2.74 9.09
C ILE A 98 16.24 -2.42 10.58
N SER A 99 15.20 -2.96 11.22
CA SER A 99 14.94 -2.71 12.65
C SER A 99 16.00 -3.32 13.55
N ARG A 100 16.59 -4.44 13.13
CA ARG A 100 17.69 -5.12 13.83
C ARG A 100 19.07 -4.55 13.53
N GLN A 101 19.18 -3.55 12.65
CA GLN A 101 20.46 -2.97 12.21
C GLN A 101 21.44 -4.03 11.68
N GLN A 102 20.91 -5.04 10.97
CA GLN A 102 21.68 -6.14 10.40
C GLN A 102 22.14 -5.80 8.98
N ASN A 103 23.43 -6.00 8.72
CA ASN A 103 24.02 -5.79 7.40
C ASN A 103 23.56 -6.88 6.43
N VAL A 104 23.20 -6.48 5.21
CA VAL A 104 22.89 -7.37 4.09
C VAL A 104 23.97 -7.22 3.04
N VAL A 105 24.61 -8.31 2.65
CA VAL A 105 25.70 -8.33 1.67
C VAL A 105 25.24 -9.05 0.41
N PHE A 106 25.28 -8.37 -0.73
CA PHE A 106 25.00 -8.96 -2.04
C PHE A 106 26.30 -9.32 -2.74
N GLN A 107 26.49 -10.61 -3.05
CA GLN A 107 27.67 -11.12 -3.76
C GLN A 107 27.29 -11.67 -5.14
N GLY A 108 28.15 -11.48 -6.14
CA GLY A 108 27.95 -11.99 -7.50
C GLY A 108 28.79 -11.26 -8.55
N PHE A 109 28.77 -11.75 -9.78
CA PHE A 109 29.55 -11.20 -10.90
C PHE A 109 29.22 -9.73 -11.20
N THR A 110 30.19 -8.98 -11.71
CA THR A 110 29.94 -7.61 -12.21
C THR A 110 28.88 -7.63 -13.32
N GLY A 111 28.10 -6.56 -13.43
CA GLY A 111 27.00 -6.49 -14.40
C GLY A 111 25.74 -7.28 -14.04
N SER A 112 25.74 -8.07 -12.95
CA SER A 112 24.56 -8.84 -12.51
C SER A 112 23.46 -8.03 -11.82
N GLY A 113 23.56 -6.69 -11.83
CA GLY A 113 22.55 -5.81 -11.26
C GLY A 113 22.64 -5.54 -9.75
N LYS A 114 23.65 -6.01 -9.01
CA LYS A 114 23.72 -5.85 -7.53
C LYS A 114 23.64 -4.41 -6.99
N SER A 115 23.98 -3.42 -7.81
CA SER A 115 23.91 -1.99 -7.44
C SER A 115 22.55 -1.34 -7.71
N TYR A 116 21.63 -2.05 -8.37
CA TYR A 116 20.33 -1.56 -8.84
C TYR A 116 19.19 -2.44 -8.34
#